data_AF-A0A7V9TBJ4-F1
#
_entry.id   AF-A0A7V9TBJ4-F1
#
_cell.length_a   1.000
_cell.length_b   1.000
_cell.length_c   1.000
_cell.angle_alpha   90.00
_cell.angle_beta   90.00
_cell.angle_gamma   90.00
#
_symmetry.space_group_name_H-M   'P 1'
#
loop_
_entity.id
_entity.type
_entity.pdbx_description
1 polymer ?
#
loop_
_entity_poly.entity_id
_entity_poly.type
_entity_poly.pdbx_seq_one_letter_code
_entity_poly.pdbx_strand_id
1 'polypeptide(L)'
;VNKDIVLRLNRHGQPAVGLCGDDGLLFRVTTMEGPEGEDIGFVGRIDRVQPAVIHHIAEDYIPVIASVGADSEGIAHNVNADEAAGAVARALGAHKVIFLTDVRGWLAEPADPDSLIGQCTTEDVETALPTISGGMRPKLQACLNAIHGGVSKAHIVDGRVPHSLLVELFTNAGIGTQVSPAP
;
A
#
# COMPACT_ATOMS: atom_id res chain seq x y z
N VAL A 1 -6.01 -9.33 -13.75
CA VAL A 1 -6.38 -8.97 -12.35
C VAL A 1 -7.17 -7.66 -12.29
N ASN A 2 -6.62 -6.52 -12.72
CA ASN A 2 -7.28 -5.21 -12.62
C ASN A 2 -8.75 -5.19 -13.08
N LYS A 3 -9.05 -5.69 -14.29
CA LYS A 3 -10.42 -5.74 -14.81
C LYS A 3 -11.36 -6.68 -14.04
N ASP A 4 -10.85 -7.73 -13.39
CA ASP A 4 -11.69 -8.58 -12.53
C ASP A 4 -12.20 -7.80 -11.31
N ILE A 5 -11.34 -7.02 -10.66
CA ILE A 5 -11.73 -6.16 -9.52
C ILE A 5 -12.76 -5.11 -9.96
N VAL A 6 -12.50 -4.41 -11.08
CA VAL A 6 -13.44 -3.43 -11.65
C VAL A 6 -14.81 -4.05 -11.90
N LEU A 7 -14.85 -5.22 -12.55
CA LEU A 7 -16.12 -5.89 -12.86
C LEU A 7 -16.85 -6.37 -11.61
N ARG A 8 -16.15 -6.73 -10.53
CA ARG A 8 -16.78 -7.08 -9.25
C ARG A 8 -17.38 -5.85 -8.58
N LEU A 9 -16.66 -4.73 -8.51
CA LEU A 9 -17.16 -3.47 -7.96
C LEU A 9 -18.42 -3.00 -8.70
N ASN A 10 -18.38 -3.00 -10.03
CA ASN A 10 -19.51 -2.58 -10.87
C ASN A 10 -20.78 -3.40 -10.61
N ARG A 11 -20.66 -4.73 -10.38
CA ARG A 11 -21.80 -5.60 -10.05
C ARG A 11 -22.46 -5.28 -8.71
N HIS A 12 -21.74 -4.63 -7.80
CA HIS A 12 -22.26 -4.19 -6.51
C HIS A 12 -22.77 -2.73 -6.53
N GLY A 13 -22.90 -2.13 -7.73
CA GLY A 13 -23.62 -0.87 -7.93
C GLY A 13 -22.76 0.40 -7.88
N GLN A 14 -21.49 0.31 -7.49
CA GLN A 14 -20.56 1.44 -7.56
C GLN A 14 -19.70 1.32 -8.82
N PRO A 15 -19.73 2.30 -9.74
CA PRO A 15 -18.93 2.23 -10.94
C PRO A 15 -17.45 2.45 -10.62
N ALA A 16 -16.58 1.67 -11.25
CA ALA A 16 -15.14 1.68 -11.04
C ALA A 16 -14.39 1.83 -12.37
N VAL A 17 -13.22 2.48 -12.32
CA VAL A 17 -12.34 2.69 -13.48
C VAL A 17 -10.98 2.08 -13.19
N GLY A 18 -10.54 1.19 -14.08
CA GLY A 18 -9.24 0.55 -13.97
C GLY A 18 -8.14 1.37 -14.64
N LEU A 19 -7.07 1.67 -13.90
CA LEU A 19 -5.89 2.44 -14.31
C LEU A 19 -4.59 1.64 -14.10
N CYS A 20 -3.51 2.06 -14.75
CA CYS A 20 -2.12 1.79 -14.37
C CYS A 20 -1.34 3.12 -14.25
N GLY A 21 -0.02 3.05 -14.06
CA GLY A 21 0.86 4.22 -13.97
C GLY A 21 0.86 5.09 -15.23
N ASP A 22 0.60 4.49 -16.40
CA ASP A 22 0.66 5.18 -17.68
C ASP A 22 -0.60 6.02 -17.95
N ASP A 23 -1.74 5.60 -17.39
CA ASP A 23 -3.03 6.26 -17.58
C ASP A 23 -3.00 7.65 -16.95
N GLY A 24 -3.12 8.69 -17.77
CA GLY A 24 -3.06 10.07 -17.31
C GLY A 24 -1.70 10.48 -16.71
N LEU A 25 -0.63 9.74 -17.04
CA LEU A 25 0.72 9.92 -16.48
C LEU A 25 0.74 9.78 -14.95
N LEU A 26 -0.11 8.89 -14.40
CA LEU A 26 -0.33 8.73 -12.97
C LEU A 26 0.98 8.50 -12.19
N PHE A 27 1.88 7.65 -12.66
CA PHE A 27 3.22 7.57 -12.09
C PHE A 27 4.25 7.12 -13.11
N ARG A 28 5.48 7.61 -12.94
CA ARG A 28 6.64 7.24 -13.76
C ARG A 28 7.60 6.40 -12.94
N VAL A 29 8.24 5.44 -13.61
CA VAL A 29 9.17 4.50 -12.98
C VAL A 29 10.59 4.66 -13.54
N THR A 30 11.58 4.30 -12.73
CA THR A 30 12.94 3.99 -13.17
C THR A 30 13.20 2.51 -13.05
N THR A 31 13.94 1.95 -13.99
CA THR A 31 14.45 0.57 -13.92
C THR A 31 15.26 0.38 -12.64
N MET A 32 15.00 -0.72 -11.95
CA MET A 32 15.78 -1.15 -10.80
C MET A 32 16.81 -2.19 -11.21
N GLU A 33 18.00 -2.07 -10.65
CA GLU A 33 19.00 -3.15 -10.65
C GLU A 33 18.88 -3.94 -9.34
N GLY A 34 19.36 -5.19 -9.36
CA GLY A 34 19.47 -6.01 -8.17
C GLY A 34 20.53 -5.48 -7.19
N PRO A 35 20.61 -6.06 -5.98
CA PRO A 35 21.52 -5.59 -4.93
C PRO A 35 23.01 -5.57 -5.33
N GLU A 36 23.42 -6.42 -6.29
CA GLU A 36 24.78 -6.50 -6.81
C GLU A 36 24.93 -5.85 -8.20
N GLY A 37 23.93 -5.07 -8.63
CA GLY A 37 23.89 -4.43 -9.95
C GLY A 37 23.45 -5.36 -11.08
N GLU A 38 22.88 -6.53 -10.75
CA GLU A 38 22.39 -7.47 -11.75
C GLU A 38 21.07 -7.00 -12.38
N ASP A 39 20.87 -7.36 -13.66
CA ASP A 39 19.61 -7.13 -14.36
C ASP A 39 18.53 -8.06 -13.79
N ILE A 40 17.55 -7.46 -13.10
CA ILE A 40 16.39 -8.15 -12.53
C ILE A 40 15.17 -8.09 -13.45
N GLY A 41 15.37 -7.68 -14.70
CA GLY A 41 14.35 -7.54 -15.73
C GLY A 41 13.55 -6.25 -15.60
N PHE A 42 12.28 -6.31 -16.00
CA PHE A 42 11.37 -5.16 -16.01
C PHE A 42 10.76 -4.88 -14.63
N VAL A 43 11.62 -4.57 -13.65
CA VAL A 43 11.24 -4.18 -12.29
C VAL A 43 11.56 -2.71 -12.11
N GLY A 44 10.57 -1.94 -11.66
CA GLY A 44 10.67 -0.50 -11.55
C GLY A 44 10.44 0.03 -10.14
N ARG A 45 11.05 1.18 -9.86
CA ARG A 45 10.80 2.02 -8.68
C ARG A 45 10.03 3.26 -9.10
N ILE A 46 9.06 3.70 -8.30
CA ILE A 46 8.31 4.93 -8.62
C ILE A 46 9.17 6.16 -8.32
N ASP A 47 9.40 7.00 -9.33
CA ASP A 47 10.13 8.27 -9.18
C ASP A 47 9.19 9.42 -8.81
N ARG A 48 7.99 9.42 -9.42
CA ARG A 48 7.02 10.50 -9.31
C ARG A 48 5.61 9.96 -9.48
N VAL A 49 4.68 10.55 -8.71
CA VAL A 49 3.24 10.34 -8.85
C VAL A 49 2.54 11.67 -9.18
N GLN A 50 1.59 11.64 -10.11
CA GLN A 50 0.72 12.75 -10.52
C GLN A 50 -0.75 12.34 -10.27
N PRO A 51 -1.34 12.71 -9.11
CA PRO A 51 -2.65 12.19 -8.70
C PRO A 51 -3.85 12.83 -9.42
N ALA A 52 -3.63 13.76 -10.36
CA ALA A 52 -4.71 14.52 -11.01
C ALA A 52 -5.78 13.62 -11.64
N VAL A 53 -5.37 12.55 -12.34
CA VAL A 53 -6.30 11.60 -12.93
C VAL A 53 -7.11 10.84 -11.88
N ILE A 54 -6.52 10.54 -10.72
CA ILE A 54 -7.23 9.91 -9.60
C ILE A 54 -8.28 10.88 -9.06
N HIS A 55 -7.95 12.15 -8.85
CA HIS A 55 -8.89 13.14 -8.32
C HIS A 55 -10.13 13.27 -9.20
N HIS A 56 -9.96 13.40 -10.52
CA HIS A 56 -11.08 13.51 -11.44
C HIS A 56 -11.95 12.24 -11.50
N ILE A 57 -11.32 11.05 -11.49
CA ILE A 57 -12.08 9.79 -11.50
C ILE A 57 -12.81 9.59 -10.17
N ALA A 58 -12.17 9.93 -9.05
CA ALA A 58 -12.71 9.74 -7.71
C ALA A 58 -13.91 10.65 -7.38
N GLU A 59 -14.24 11.62 -8.25
CA GLU A 59 -15.46 12.43 -8.11
C GLU A 59 -16.73 11.56 -8.22
N ASP A 60 -16.76 10.62 -9.16
CA ASP A 60 -17.95 9.77 -9.42
C ASP A 60 -17.67 8.26 -9.42
N TYR A 61 -16.40 7.85 -9.47
CA TYR A 61 -16.00 6.45 -9.66
C TYR A 61 -15.00 5.97 -8.60
N ILE A 62 -14.86 4.65 -8.43
CA ILE A 62 -13.75 4.06 -7.68
C ILE A 62 -12.55 3.83 -8.62
N PRO A 63 -11.40 4.49 -8.42
CA PRO A 63 -10.18 4.17 -9.14
C PRO A 63 -9.60 2.82 -8.68
N VAL A 64 -9.27 1.94 -9.63
CA VAL A 64 -8.61 0.65 -9.38
C VAL A 64 -7.28 0.64 -10.11
N ILE A 65 -6.17 0.75 -9.38
CA ILE A 65 -4.85 0.98 -9.96
C ILE A 65 -4.04 -0.32 -9.98
N ALA A 66 -3.48 -0.68 -11.13
CA ALA A 66 -2.48 -1.74 -11.27
C ALA A 66 -1.07 -1.19 -11.05
N SER A 67 -0.20 -1.95 -10.39
CA SER A 67 1.19 -1.56 -10.07
C SER A 67 2.16 -1.82 -11.24
N VAL A 68 1.84 -1.25 -12.41
CA VAL A 68 2.66 -1.27 -13.62
C VAL A 68 2.74 0.17 -14.14
N GLY A 69 3.91 0.60 -14.61
CA GLY A 69 4.09 1.89 -15.27
C GLY A 69 5.34 1.91 -16.12
N ALA A 70 5.47 2.91 -16.98
CA ALA A 70 6.54 3.02 -17.95
C ALA A 70 7.67 3.97 -17.52
N ASP A 71 8.88 3.66 -17.99
CA ASP A 71 10.06 4.50 -17.84
C ASP A 71 10.12 5.66 -18.84
N SER A 72 11.28 6.34 -18.93
CA SER A 72 11.47 7.47 -19.84
C SER A 72 11.30 7.13 -21.31
N GLU A 73 11.57 5.87 -21.67
CA GLU A 73 11.57 5.38 -23.03
C GLU A 73 10.23 4.70 -23.39
N GLY A 74 9.28 4.67 -22.45
CA GLY A 74 7.98 4.03 -22.62
C GLY A 74 8.01 2.52 -22.40
N ILE A 75 9.07 1.97 -21.79
CA ILE A 75 9.14 0.55 -21.46
C ILE A 75 8.42 0.31 -20.14
N ALA A 76 7.47 -0.63 -20.14
CA ALA A 76 6.68 -0.96 -18.96
C ALA A 76 7.48 -1.81 -17.95
N HIS A 77 7.38 -1.45 -16.67
CA HIS A 77 7.96 -2.18 -15.55
C HIS A 77 6.91 -2.54 -14.50
N ASN A 78 7.12 -3.67 -13.84
CA ASN A 78 6.36 -4.06 -12.67
C ASN A 78 6.91 -3.33 -11.44
N VAL A 79 6.01 -2.74 -10.66
CA VAL A 79 6.32 -2.13 -9.37
C VAL A 79 5.73 -2.99 -8.26
N ASN A 80 6.40 -3.05 -7.12
CA ASN A 80 5.84 -3.63 -5.91
C ASN A 80 4.50 -2.92 -5.56
N ALA A 81 3.44 -3.69 -5.29
CA ALA A 81 2.12 -3.13 -5.05
C ALA A 81 2.01 -2.33 -3.74
N ASP A 82 2.74 -2.73 -2.68
CA ASP A 82 2.77 -1.99 -1.40
C ASP A 82 3.50 -0.65 -1.59
N GLU A 83 4.61 -0.66 -2.36
CA GLU A 83 5.31 0.57 -2.74
C GLU A 83 4.43 1.51 -3.57
N ALA A 84 3.74 0.96 -4.58
CA ALA A 84 2.83 1.73 -5.42
C ALA A 84 1.67 2.34 -4.62
N ALA A 85 1.02 1.54 -3.77
CA ALA A 85 -0.04 2.00 -2.89
C ALA A 85 0.46 3.10 -1.93
N GLY A 86 1.64 2.91 -1.33
CA GLY A 86 2.27 3.92 -0.46
C GLY A 86 2.60 5.21 -1.20
N ALA A 87 3.16 5.13 -2.40
CA ALA A 87 3.49 6.29 -3.22
C ALA A 87 2.25 7.08 -3.64
N VAL A 88 1.19 6.39 -4.06
CA VAL A 88 -0.09 7.01 -4.40
C VAL A 88 -0.74 7.64 -3.16
N ALA A 89 -0.75 6.95 -2.02
CA ALA A 89 -1.31 7.47 -0.78
C ALA A 89 -0.62 8.77 -0.32
N ARG A 90 0.73 8.82 -0.40
CA ARG A 90 1.50 10.04 -0.13
C ARG A 90 1.12 11.18 -1.07
N ALA A 91 1.09 10.91 -2.37
CA ALA A 91 0.78 11.92 -3.37
C ALA A 91 -0.64 12.49 -3.22
N LEU A 92 -1.58 11.68 -2.75
CA LEU A 92 -2.96 12.09 -2.47
C LEU A 92 -3.11 12.84 -1.13
N GLY A 93 -2.10 12.83 -0.25
CA GLY A 93 -2.26 13.27 1.13
C GLY A 93 -3.33 12.45 1.87
N ALA A 94 -3.38 11.15 1.62
CA ALA A 94 -4.44 10.29 2.11
C ALA A 94 -4.51 10.28 3.65
N HIS A 95 -5.72 10.24 4.21
CA HIS A 95 -5.89 10.11 5.65
C HIS A 95 -5.45 8.72 6.16
N LYS A 96 -5.72 7.67 5.39
CA LYS A 96 -5.40 6.28 5.72
C LYS A 96 -4.81 5.57 4.50
N VAL A 97 -3.78 4.76 4.72
CA VAL A 97 -3.36 3.68 3.82
C VAL A 97 -3.56 2.34 4.53
N ILE A 98 -4.14 1.36 3.83
CA ILE A 98 -4.47 0.05 4.42
C ILE A 98 -3.86 -1.04 3.53
N PHE A 99 -2.97 -1.84 4.10
CA PHE A 99 -2.35 -3.00 3.47
C PHE A 99 -3.05 -4.27 3.93
N LEU A 100 -3.79 -4.91 3.03
CA LEU A 100 -4.38 -6.22 3.28
C LEU A 100 -3.31 -7.30 3.12
N THR A 101 -3.12 -8.11 4.15
CA THR A 101 -2.07 -9.14 4.19
C THR A 101 -2.62 -10.49 4.64
N ASP A 102 -1.80 -11.53 4.54
CA ASP A 102 -2.09 -12.90 4.97
C ASP A 102 -1.69 -13.21 6.42
N VAL A 103 -1.43 -12.18 7.22
CA VAL A 103 -1.05 -12.27 8.64
C VAL A 103 -1.95 -11.39 9.51
N ARG A 104 -2.02 -11.70 10.81
CA ARG A 104 -2.91 -10.99 11.76
C ARG A 104 -2.58 -9.51 11.93
N GLY A 105 -1.31 -9.14 11.73
CA GLY A 105 -0.76 -7.83 12.03
C GLY A 105 0.66 -7.98 12.59
N TRP A 106 1.19 -6.93 13.21
CA TRP A 106 2.45 -6.97 13.92
C TRP A 106 2.25 -7.57 15.32
N LEU A 107 2.88 -8.72 15.57
CA LEU A 107 2.88 -9.40 16.86
C LEU A 107 4.12 -9.00 17.65
N ALA A 108 3.97 -8.72 18.95
CA ALA A 108 5.10 -8.48 19.85
C ALA A 108 5.94 -9.74 20.03
N GLU A 109 5.30 -10.92 20.05
CA GLU A 109 5.94 -12.22 20.09
C GLU A 109 5.42 -13.07 18.91
N PRO A 110 6.23 -13.34 17.87
CA PRO A 110 5.77 -14.04 16.67
C PRO A 110 5.13 -15.41 16.90
N ALA A 111 5.50 -16.08 18.01
CA ALA A 111 4.95 -17.37 18.40
C ALA A 111 3.61 -17.29 19.15
N ASP A 112 3.21 -16.10 19.62
CA ASP A 112 1.98 -15.88 20.37
C ASP A 112 0.98 -15.05 19.53
N PRO A 113 -0.07 -15.66 18.98
CA PRO A 113 -1.10 -14.96 18.22
C PRO A 113 -1.79 -13.84 18.99
N ASP A 114 -1.87 -13.92 20.32
CA ASP A 114 -2.57 -12.94 21.17
C ASP A 114 -1.70 -11.74 21.52
N SER A 115 -0.43 -11.75 21.13
CA SER A 115 0.51 -10.65 21.27
C SER A 115 0.35 -9.54 20.20
N LEU A 116 -0.83 -9.40 19.60
CA LEU A 116 -1.10 -8.41 18.56
C LEU A 116 -0.90 -6.99 19.08
N ILE A 117 -0.03 -6.25 18.40
CA ILE A 117 0.13 -4.81 18.59
C ILE A 117 -0.97 -4.13 17.78
N GLY A 118 -2.08 -3.79 18.44
CA GLY A 118 -3.23 -3.17 17.76
C GLY A 118 -2.96 -1.72 17.32
N GLN A 119 -2.15 -0.98 18.09
CA GLN A 119 -1.75 0.39 17.79
C GLN A 119 -0.29 0.61 18.18
N CYS A 120 0.45 1.34 17.34
CA CYS A 120 1.81 1.77 17.62
C CYS A 120 2.11 3.12 16.94
N THR A 121 3.21 3.73 17.32
CA THR A 121 3.73 4.95 16.72
C THR A 121 4.83 4.66 15.69
N THR A 122 5.20 5.66 14.91
CA THR A 122 6.39 5.58 14.04
C THR A 122 7.67 5.29 14.85
N GLU A 123 7.82 5.87 16.04
CA GLU A 123 8.99 5.64 16.90
C GLU A 123 9.08 4.19 17.40
N ASP A 124 7.95 3.58 17.77
CA ASP A 124 7.88 2.16 18.14
C ASP A 124 8.36 1.28 16.99
N VAL A 125 7.90 1.60 15.77
CA VAL A 125 8.27 0.85 14.57
C VAL A 125 9.73 1.03 14.22
N GLU A 126 10.27 2.25 14.28
CA GLU A 126 11.69 2.55 14.03
C GLU A 126 12.60 1.82 15.01
N THR A 127 12.23 1.80 16.29
CA THR A 127 12.98 1.11 17.35
C THR A 127 12.99 -0.39 17.12
N ALA A 128 11.86 -0.98 16.72
CA ALA A 128 11.75 -2.41 16.50
C ALA A 128 12.35 -2.87 15.16
N LEU A 129 12.36 -2.00 14.14
CA LEU A 129 12.70 -2.40 12.77
C LEU A 129 14.00 -3.21 12.64
N PRO A 130 15.11 -2.86 13.33
CA PRO A 130 16.36 -3.61 13.27
C PRO A 130 16.23 -5.08 13.68
N THR A 131 15.32 -5.42 14.60
CA THR A 131 15.14 -6.78 15.13
C THR A 131 14.07 -7.57 14.39
N ILE A 132 13.19 -6.89 13.64
CA ILE A 132 12.17 -7.55 12.82
C ILE A 132 12.80 -8.19 11.57
N SER A 133 12.49 -9.46 11.36
CA SER A 133 12.91 -10.26 10.22
C SER A 133 11.70 -10.72 9.37
N GLY A 134 11.99 -11.25 8.18
CA GLY A 134 10.97 -11.79 7.27
C GLY A 134 10.04 -10.72 6.68
N GLY A 135 8.86 -11.16 6.25
CA GLY A 135 7.90 -10.34 5.49
C GLY A 135 7.25 -9.19 6.27
N MET A 136 7.36 -9.17 7.60
CA MET A 136 6.83 -8.06 8.41
C MET A 136 7.69 -6.79 8.30
N ARG A 137 9.01 -6.94 8.17
CA ARG A 137 9.94 -5.81 8.05
C ARG A 137 9.58 -4.87 6.88
N PRO A 138 9.39 -5.34 5.63
CA PRO A 138 9.01 -4.44 4.53
C PRO A 138 7.62 -3.81 4.70
N LYS A 139 6.68 -4.48 5.38
CA LYS A 139 5.33 -3.92 5.63
C LYS A 139 5.36 -2.77 6.63
N LEU A 140 6.12 -2.94 7.72
CA LEU A 140 6.37 -1.88 8.69
C LEU A 140 7.15 -0.71 8.07
N GLN A 141 8.15 -1.00 7.24
CA GLN A 141 8.87 0.02 6.49
C GLN A 141 7.95 0.80 5.53
N ALA A 142 7.03 0.11 4.83
CA ALA A 142 6.05 0.76 3.97
C ALA A 142 5.10 1.69 4.76
N CYS A 143 4.68 1.29 5.96
CA CYS A 143 3.88 2.12 6.87
C CYS A 143 4.64 3.38 7.30
N LEU A 144 5.90 3.23 7.74
CA LEU A 144 6.78 4.36 8.08
C LEU A 144 6.92 5.33 6.91
N ASN A 145 7.27 4.80 5.73
CA ASN A 145 7.46 5.61 4.53
C ASN A 145 6.19 6.37 4.14
N ALA A 146 5.01 5.75 4.28
CA ALA A 146 3.74 6.41 4.02
C ALA A 146 3.48 7.57 5.00
N ILE A 147 3.67 7.33 6.30
CA ILE A 147 3.40 8.33 7.34
C ILE A 147 4.37 9.51 7.26
N HIS A 148 5.68 9.25 7.13
CA HIS A 148 6.68 10.30 6.94
C HIS A 148 6.45 11.11 5.65
N GLY A 149 5.77 10.51 4.68
CA GLY A 149 5.34 11.18 3.46
C GLY A 149 4.03 11.94 3.55
N GLY A 150 3.44 12.08 4.73
CA GLY A 150 2.24 12.90 4.98
C GLY A 150 0.92 12.13 5.11
N VAL A 151 0.92 10.79 5.03
CA VAL A 151 -0.29 9.99 5.30
C VAL A 151 -0.58 10.01 6.80
N SER A 152 -1.83 10.27 7.21
CA SER A 152 -2.13 10.45 8.64
C SER A 152 -2.03 9.14 9.45
N LYS A 153 -2.41 8.00 8.87
CA LYS A 153 -2.35 6.67 9.51
C LYS A 153 -2.07 5.56 8.49
N ALA A 154 -1.30 4.57 8.88
CA ALA A 154 -1.10 3.35 8.09
C ALA A 154 -1.63 2.13 8.84
N HIS A 155 -2.17 1.15 8.12
CA HIS A 155 -2.78 -0.03 8.72
C HIS A 155 -2.27 -1.30 8.03
N ILE A 156 -1.88 -2.31 8.82
CA ILE A 156 -1.61 -3.67 8.35
C ILE A 156 -2.77 -4.54 8.86
N VAL A 157 -3.57 -5.09 7.94
CA VAL A 157 -4.84 -5.74 8.28
C VAL A 157 -4.89 -7.17 7.72
N ASP A 158 -5.42 -8.10 8.50
CA ASP A 158 -5.62 -9.47 8.05
C ASP A 158 -6.72 -9.57 6.97
N GLY A 159 -6.29 -9.73 5.72
CA GLY A 159 -7.14 -9.86 4.55
C GLY A 159 -7.88 -11.21 4.47
N ARG A 160 -7.53 -12.19 5.31
CA ARG A 160 -8.20 -13.50 5.35
C ARG A 160 -9.52 -13.44 6.11
N VAL A 161 -9.70 -12.43 6.96
CA VAL A 161 -10.93 -12.20 7.71
C VAL A 161 -11.99 -11.57 6.79
N PRO A 162 -13.17 -12.19 6.63
CA PRO A 162 -14.26 -11.59 5.86
C PRO A 162 -14.63 -10.20 6.40
N HIS A 163 -14.85 -9.25 5.49
CA HIS A 163 -15.19 -7.86 5.82
C HIS A 163 -14.10 -7.12 6.62
N SER A 164 -12.84 -7.53 6.52
CA SER A 164 -11.73 -6.94 7.27
C SER A 164 -11.65 -5.42 7.19
N LEU A 165 -11.84 -4.83 6.00
CA LEU A 165 -11.88 -3.37 5.84
C LEU A 165 -12.98 -2.69 6.69
N LEU A 166 -14.17 -3.30 6.79
CA LEU A 166 -15.26 -2.73 7.59
C LEU A 166 -14.98 -2.86 9.08
N VAL A 167 -14.44 -4.01 9.50
CA VAL A 167 -14.06 -4.25 10.89
C VAL A 167 -13.01 -3.24 11.33
N GLU A 168 -11.96 -3.03 10.53
CA GLU A 168 -10.89 -2.07 10.84
C GLU A 168 -11.39 -0.62 10.87
N LEU A 169 -12.27 -0.23 9.95
CA LEU A 169 -12.71 1.16 9.82
C LEU A 169 -13.82 1.55 10.81
N PHE A 170 -14.69 0.62 11.18
CA PHE A 170 -15.91 0.93 11.92
C PHE A 170 -16.01 0.24 13.29
N THR A 171 -14.98 -0.47 13.72
CA THR A 171 -14.97 -1.13 15.03
C THR A 171 -13.64 -0.91 15.74
N ASN A 172 -13.68 -1.07 17.07
CA ASN A 172 -12.47 -1.10 17.89
C ASN A 172 -11.93 -2.54 18.06
N ALA A 173 -12.42 -3.50 17.28
CA ALA A 173 -12.01 -4.90 17.39
C ALA A 173 -10.55 -5.12 16.96
N GLY A 174 -9.97 -4.18 16.19
CA GLY A 174 -8.54 -4.13 15.88
C GLY A 174 -8.01 -5.43 15.29
N ILE A 175 -8.41 -5.76 14.07
CA ILE A 175 -8.01 -7.01 13.37
C ILE A 175 -6.66 -6.86 12.64
N GLY A 176 -5.81 -5.97 13.16
CA GLY A 176 -4.61 -5.51 12.52
C GLY A 176 -3.80 -4.59 13.42
N THR A 177 -2.78 -3.99 12.83
CA THR A 177 -1.91 -3.01 13.47
C THR A 177 -2.10 -1.66 12.80
N GLN A 178 -2.51 -0.65 13.58
CA GLN A 178 -2.51 0.74 13.15
C GLN A 178 -1.19 1.41 13.58
N VAL A 179 -0.50 2.03 12.63
CA VAL A 179 0.65 2.91 12.87
C VAL A 179 0.19 4.37 12.73
N SER A 180 0.56 5.20 13.69
CA SER A 180 0.33 6.66 13.66
C SER A 180 1.64 7.44 13.87
N PRO A 181 1.72 8.72 13.48
CA PRO A 181 2.84 9.58 13.87
C PRO A 181 3.11 9.53 15.37
N ALA A 182 4.39 9.62 15.76
CA ALA A 182 4.75 9.92 17.13
C ALA A 182 4.15 11.30 17.56
N PRO A 183 3.74 11.45 18.83
CA PRO A 183 3.13 12.67 19.36
C PRO A 183 4.08 13.88 19.39
#